data_AF-A0A973DMQ8-F1
#
_entry.id   AF-A0A973DMQ8-F1
#
_cell.length_a   1.000
_cell.length_b   1.000
_cell.length_c   1.000
_cell.angle_alpha   90.00
_cell.angle_beta   90.00
_cell.angle_gamma   90.00
#
_symmetry.space_group_name_H-M   'P 1'
#
loop_
_entity.id
_entity.type
_entity.pdbx_description
1 polymer ?
#
loop_
_entity_poly.entity_id
_entity_poly.type
_entity_poly.pdbx_seq_one_letter_code
_entity_poly.pdbx_strand_id
1 'polypeptide(L)' 'RNTKEVYLLAKRLGVEMPITDQIYQVLYQGKTPIQASKALLGRAKTTE' A
#
# COMPACT_ATOMS: atom_id res chain seq x y z
N ARG A 1 0.20 -6.13 13.32
CA ARG A 1 0.70 -4.77 13.68
C ARG A 1 2.06 -4.41 13.02
N ASN A 2 2.49 -5.08 11.93
CA ASN A 2 3.79 -4.81 11.28
C ASN A 2 3.73 -3.88 10.05
N THR A 3 2.56 -3.58 9.51
CA THR A 3 2.42 -2.83 8.24
C THR A 3 3.08 -1.47 8.28
N LYS A 4 3.05 -0.78 9.43
CA LYS A 4 3.66 0.55 9.61
C LYS A 4 5.19 0.49 9.70
N GLU A 5 5.71 -0.54 10.35
CA GLU A 5 7.16 -0.80 10.44
C GLU A 5 7.74 -1.13 9.07
N VAL A 6 7.06 -2.03 8.34
CA VAL A 6 7.44 -2.46 6.99
C VAL A 6 7.33 -1.31 5.98
N TYR A 7 6.31 -0.46 6.12
CA TYR A 7 6.16 0.78 5.34
C TYR A 7 7.30 1.78 5.58
N LEU A 8 7.63 2.04 6.85
CA LEU A 8 8.73 2.95 7.22
C LEU A 8 10.09 2.40 6.77
N LEU A 9 10.29 1.09 6.88
CA LEU A 9 11.50 0.41 6.42
C LEU A 9 11.64 0.51 4.91
N ALA A 10 10.60 0.21 4.13
CA ALA A 10 10.62 0.35 2.68
C ALA A 10 10.87 1.80 2.24
N LYS A 11 10.27 2.78 2.93
CA LYS A 11 10.54 4.20 2.67
C LYS A 11 11.99 4.59 2.93
N ARG A 12 12.62 4.02 3.96
CA ARG A 12 14.06 4.20 4.24
C ARG A 12 14.96 3.50 3.23
N LEU A 13 14.53 2.33 2.74
CA LEU A 13 15.24 1.55 1.73
C LEU A 13 14.99 2.06 0.30
N GLY A 14 14.09 3.04 0.10
CA GLY A 14 13.72 3.54 -1.22
C GLY A 14 12.92 2.53 -2.06
N VAL A 15 12.31 1.52 -1.44
CA VAL A 15 11.53 0.49 -2.12
C VAL A 15 10.07 0.95 -2.23
N GLU A 16 9.55 1.05 -3.45
CA GLU A 16 8.12 1.33 -3.67
C GLU A 16 7.27 0.11 -3.28
N MET A 17 6.49 0.25 -2.21
CA MET A 17 5.51 -0.77 -1.80
C MET A 17 4.07 -0.25 -1.94
N PRO A 18 3.51 -0.26 -3.17
CA PRO A 18 2.19 0.29 -3.44
C PRO A 18 1.08 -0.46 -2.69
N ILE A 19 1.22 -1.77 -2.48
CA ILE A 19 0.23 -2.58 -1.76
C ILE A 19 0.15 -2.18 -0.28
N THR A 20 1.31 -2.09 0.37
CA THR A 20 1.41 -1.76 1.79
C THR A 20 0.97 -0.32 2.07
N ASP A 21 1.31 0.62 1.18
CA ASP A 21 0.88 2.01 1.27
C ASP A 21 -0.65 2.13 1.17
N GLN A 22 -1.28 1.46 0.20
CA GLN A 22 -2.74 1.45 0.08
C GLN A 22 -3.43 0.81 1.29
N ILE A 23 -2.91 -0.31 1.81
CA ILE A 23 -3.42 -0.93 3.04
C ILE A 23 -3.26 0.02 4.24
N TYR A 24 -2.14 0.73 4.34
CA TYR A 24 -1.93 1.74 5.36
C TYR A 24 -2.97 2.88 5.24
N GLN A 25 -3.28 3.35 4.04
CA GLN A 25 -4.32 4.36 3.81
C GLN A 25 -5.72 3.85 4.17
N VAL A 26 -6.06 2.58 3.90
CA VAL A 26 -7.35 1.99 4.31
C VAL A 26 -7.46 1.87 5.83
N LEU A 27 -6.41 1.35 6.49
CA LEU A 27 -6.42 1.14 7.94
C LEU A 27 -6.31 2.44 8.75
N TYR A 28 -5.56 3.44 8.27
CA TYR A 28 -5.25 4.65 9.04
C TYR A 28 -5.89 5.93 8.50
N GLN A 29 -6.14 6.05 7.18
CA GLN A 29 -6.82 7.21 6.60
C GLN A 29 -8.33 6.97 6.40
N GLY A 30 -8.85 5.79 6.76
CA GLY A 30 -10.27 5.47 6.59
C GLY A 30 -10.72 5.43 5.13
N LYS A 31 -9.78 5.32 4.18
CA LYS A 31 -10.12 5.15 2.77
C LYS A 31 -10.90 3.85 2.59
N THR A 32 -11.93 3.89 1.74
CA THR A 32 -12.72 2.71 1.45
C THR A 32 -11.82 1.65 0.81
N PRO A 33 -11.84 0.38 1.29
CA PRO A 33 -11.04 -0.69 0.71
C PRO A 33 -11.35 -0.86 -0.78
N ILE A 34 -12.58 -0.57 -1.23
CA ILE A 34 -12.96 -0.58 -2.64
C ILE A 34 -12.16 0.44 -3.47
N GLN A 35 -11.94 1.66 -2.96
CA GLN A 35 -11.13 2.67 -3.66
C GLN A 35 -9.65 2.29 -3.67
N ALA A 36 -9.14 1.80 -2.54
CA ALA A 36 -7.76 1.35 -2.43
C ALA A 36 -7.49 0.14 -3.34
N SER A 37 -8.40 -0.83 -3.38
CA SER A 37 -8.37 -1.98 -4.28
C SER A 37 -8.49 -1.55 -5.74
N LYS A 38 -9.34 -0.57 -6.09
CA LYS A 38 -9.39 -0.01 -7.46
C LYS A 38 -8.08 0.66 -7.85
N ALA A 39 -7.48 1.46 -6.96
CA ALA A 39 -6.20 2.10 -7.18
C ALA A 39 -5.07 1.07 -7.31
N LEU A 40 -5.13 -0.02 -6.54
CA LEU A 40 -4.26 -1.18 -6.64
C LEU A 40 -4.44 -1.91 -7.97
N LEU A 41 -5.65 -2.35 -8.30
CA LEU A 41 -5.96 -3.09 -9.54
C LEU A 41 -5.62 -2.29 -10.80
N GLY A 42 -5.75 -0.97 -10.77
CA GLY A 42 -5.39 -0.09 -11.87
C GLY A 42 -3.87 0.09 -12.06
N ARG A 43 -3.07 -0.11 -11.01
CA ARG A 43 -1.62 0.13 -11.03
C ARG A 43 -0.79 -1.16 -10.93
N ALA A 44 -1.35 -2.24 -10.40
CA ALA A 44 -0.71 -3.53 -10.18
C ALA A 44 -0.76 -4.44 -11.42
N LYS A 45 -0.76 -3.87 -12.63
CA LYS A 45 -0.27 -4.59 -13.82
C LYS A 45 1.26 -4.65 -13.77
N THR A 46 1.80 -5.32 -12.76
CA THR A 46 3.05 -6.04 -12.92
C THR A 46 2.64 -7.49 -12.86
N THR A 47 2.36 -8.00 -14.05
CA THR A 47 2.59 -9.39 -14.45
C THR A 47 3.90 -9.87 -13.81
N GLU A 48 3.92 -11.11 -13.34
CA GLU A 48 5.17 -11.87 -13.18
C GLU A 48 6.11 -11.72 -14.40
#